data_AF-A0A7C3T405-F1
#
_entry.id   AF-A0A7C3T405-F1
#
_cell.length_a   1.000
_cell.length_b   1.000
_cell.length_c   1.000
_cell.angle_alpha   90.00
_cell.angle_beta   90.00
_cell.angle_gamma   90.00
#
_symmetry.space_group_name_H-M   'P 1'
#
loop_
_entity.id
_entity.type
_entity.pdbx_description
1 polymer ?
#
loop_
_entity_poly.entity_id
_entity_poly.type
_entity_poly.pdbx_seq_one_letter_code
_entity_poly.pdbx_strand_id
1 'polypeptide(L)'
;RAYERLENCLFAAEQFLARQASHGAPVRTQREAELTDSFSEMEKRFEEAMDDDFNTARAMGVIFELVKELNTYLGEQEKFPTPAGPGVVSLGRDLLLRLCRVLGLFLPAEEAGEGAEQATAEAAPAGAGSPSGMPSAEELVELLLEVRAAARSRKEYQTADFIRARLRQMGIRVDDLREGQRWKYVGREE
;
A
#
# COMPACT_ATOMS: atom_id res chain seq x y z
N ARG A 1 8.11 -6.05 -7.55
CA ARG A 1 7.59 -5.19 -8.65
C ARG A 1 6.07 -5.28 -8.83
N ALA A 2 5.50 -6.47 -9.08
CA ALA A 2 4.05 -6.63 -9.27
C ALA A 2 3.31 -6.68 -7.92
N TYR A 3 3.68 -7.62 -7.06
CA TYR A 3 3.15 -7.79 -5.70
C TYR A 3 3.21 -6.51 -4.85
N GLU A 4 4.40 -5.88 -4.76
CA GLU A 4 4.62 -4.58 -4.10
C GLU A 4 3.62 -3.49 -4.53
N ARG A 5 3.13 -3.48 -5.79
CA ARG A 5 2.15 -2.46 -6.23
C ARG A 5 0.75 -2.72 -5.67
N LEU A 6 0.40 -3.98 -5.44
CA LEU A 6 -0.86 -4.37 -4.77
C LEU A 6 -0.78 -3.99 -3.29
N GLU A 7 0.30 -4.41 -2.63
CA GLU A 7 0.61 -4.11 -1.22
C GLU A 7 0.62 -2.61 -0.93
N ASN A 8 1.35 -1.81 -1.73
CA ASN A 8 1.37 -0.34 -1.58
C ASN A 8 -0.03 0.30 -1.78
N CYS A 9 -0.86 -0.25 -2.66
CA CYS A 9 -2.22 0.26 -2.89
C CYS A 9 -3.15 -0.05 -1.71
N LEU A 10 -3.08 -1.28 -1.18
CA LEU A 10 -3.80 -1.70 0.01
C LEU A 10 -3.39 -0.86 1.23
N PHE A 11 -2.08 -0.69 1.45
CA PHE A 11 -1.53 0.14 2.53
C PHE A 11 -1.95 1.62 2.44
N ALA A 12 -1.97 2.19 1.22
CA ALA A 12 -2.46 3.55 1.01
C ALA A 12 -3.97 3.69 1.31
N ALA A 13 -4.78 2.71 0.90
CA ALA A 13 -6.21 2.67 1.20
C ALA A 13 -6.47 2.50 2.72
N GLU A 14 -5.74 1.63 3.40
CA GLU A 14 -5.83 1.43 4.85
C GLU A 14 -5.43 2.69 5.63
N GLN A 15 -4.32 3.34 5.27
CA GLN A 15 -3.93 4.62 5.86
C GLN A 15 -4.99 5.71 5.66
N PHE A 16 -5.61 5.77 4.48
CA PHE A 16 -6.69 6.73 4.22
C PHE A 16 -7.89 6.48 5.14
N LEU A 17 -8.33 5.23 5.26
CA LEU A 17 -9.47 4.83 6.09
C LEU A 17 -9.19 5.02 7.59
N ALA A 18 -7.99 4.67 8.06
CA ALA A 18 -7.58 4.84 9.46
C ALA A 18 -7.57 6.32 9.91
N ARG A 19 -7.35 7.26 8.98
CA ARG A 19 -7.39 8.71 9.24
C ARG A 19 -8.81 9.27 9.34
N GLN A 20 -9.84 8.55 8.88
CA GLN A 20 -11.20 9.09 8.72
C GLN A 20 -12.27 8.18 9.35
N ALA A 21 -12.45 8.32 10.67
CA ALA A 21 -13.60 7.76 11.38
C ALA A 21 -14.87 8.58 11.09
N SER A 22 -15.63 8.21 10.05
CA SER A 22 -16.91 8.84 9.69
C SER A 22 -18.08 7.88 9.94
N HIS A 23 -19.12 8.35 10.65
CA HIS A 23 -20.36 7.62 10.90
C HIS A 23 -21.49 8.18 10.03
N GLY A 24 -22.13 7.31 9.24
CA GLY A 24 -23.30 7.64 8.42
C GLY A 24 -23.13 7.26 6.94
N ALA A 25 -24.23 7.33 6.18
CA ALA A 25 -24.24 7.14 4.73
C ALA A 25 -24.26 8.51 4.03
N PRO A 26 -23.08 9.09 3.67
CA PRO A 26 -23.00 10.37 2.98
C PRO A 26 -23.57 10.31 1.55
N VAL A 27 -24.01 11.45 1.05
CA VAL A 27 -24.39 11.61 -0.36
C VAL A 27 -23.14 11.49 -1.23
N ARG A 28 -23.17 10.59 -2.22
CA ARG A 28 -22.07 10.42 -3.18
C ARG A 28 -22.04 11.53 -4.23
N THR A 29 -20.84 11.90 -4.66
CA THR A 29 -20.60 12.71 -5.85
C THR A 29 -20.78 11.89 -7.13
N GLN A 30 -20.85 12.54 -8.30
CA GLN A 30 -20.92 11.85 -9.58
C GLN A 30 -19.70 10.95 -9.83
N ARG A 31 -18.47 11.45 -9.57
CA ARG A 31 -17.22 10.68 -9.72
C ARG A 31 -17.23 9.40 -8.87
N GLU A 32 -17.81 9.45 -7.69
CA GLU A 32 -17.93 8.31 -6.77
C GLU A 32 -18.96 7.27 -7.23
N ALA A 33 -20.04 7.70 -7.87
CA ALA A 33 -20.99 6.81 -8.51
C ALA A 33 -20.34 6.11 -9.71
N GLU A 34 -19.74 6.88 -10.63
CA GLU A 34 -19.00 6.36 -11.80
C GLU A 34 -17.89 5.38 -11.40
N LEU A 35 -17.16 5.66 -10.32
CA LEU A 35 -16.12 4.77 -9.80
C LEU A 35 -16.69 3.49 -9.16
N THR A 36 -17.84 3.58 -8.48
CA THR A 36 -18.56 2.41 -7.94
C THR A 36 -19.08 1.50 -9.06
N ASP A 37 -19.61 2.07 -10.13
CA ASP A 37 -20.06 1.34 -11.32
C ASP A 37 -18.87 0.70 -12.04
N SER A 38 -17.75 1.43 -12.15
CA SER A 38 -16.49 0.93 -12.73
C SER A 38 -15.93 -0.26 -11.95
N PHE A 39 -15.91 -0.21 -10.61
CA PHE A 39 -15.53 -1.36 -9.77
C PHE A 39 -16.42 -2.58 -10.01
N SER A 40 -17.73 -2.38 -10.14
CA SER A 40 -18.69 -3.45 -10.42
C SER A 40 -18.49 -4.08 -11.81
N GLU A 41 -18.05 -3.29 -12.79
CA GLU A 41 -17.72 -3.78 -14.14
C GLU A 41 -16.36 -4.49 -14.19
N MET A 42 -15.39 -4.04 -13.38
CA MET A 42 -14.12 -4.76 -13.19
C MET A 42 -14.34 -6.12 -12.54
N GLU A 43 -15.22 -6.24 -11.53
CA GLU A 43 -15.55 -7.53 -10.92
C GLU A 43 -16.04 -8.55 -11.95
N LYS A 44 -17.03 -8.18 -12.79
CA LYS A 44 -17.51 -9.05 -13.89
C LYS A 44 -16.41 -9.40 -14.90
N ARG A 45 -15.58 -8.42 -15.30
CA ARG A 45 -14.48 -8.65 -16.26
C ARG A 45 -13.39 -9.56 -15.69
N PHE A 46 -13.26 -9.64 -14.37
CA PHE A 46 -12.40 -10.62 -13.69
C PHE A 46 -13.07 -11.99 -13.66
N GLU A 47 -14.36 -12.08 -13.31
CA GLU A 47 -15.15 -13.33 -13.34
C GLU A 47 -15.11 -13.97 -14.74
N GLU A 48 -15.43 -13.21 -15.79
CA GLU A 48 -15.30 -13.64 -17.20
C GLU A 48 -13.91 -14.15 -17.56
N ALA A 49 -12.86 -13.59 -16.96
CA ALA A 49 -11.48 -14.00 -17.22
C ALA A 49 -11.10 -15.27 -16.45
N MET A 50 -11.75 -15.56 -15.32
CA MET A 50 -11.50 -16.77 -14.54
C MET A 50 -12.36 -17.94 -15.03
N ASP A 51 -13.58 -17.67 -15.52
CA ASP A 51 -14.45 -18.66 -16.20
C ASP A 51 -13.90 -19.08 -17.57
N ASP A 52 -13.16 -18.19 -18.27
CA ASP A 52 -12.43 -18.46 -19.52
C ASP A 52 -11.08 -19.15 -19.23
N ASP A 53 -11.08 -20.48 -19.08
CA ASP A 53 -9.90 -21.34 -18.89
C ASP A 53 -8.91 -20.86 -17.79
N PHE A 54 -9.41 -20.25 -16.72
CA PHE A 54 -8.63 -19.63 -15.64
C PHE A 54 -7.54 -18.67 -16.17
N ASN A 55 -7.91 -17.75 -17.06
CA ASN A 55 -7.02 -16.77 -17.71
C ASN A 55 -6.52 -15.69 -16.73
N THR A 56 -5.59 -16.10 -15.87
CA THR A 56 -4.91 -15.26 -14.87
C THR A 56 -4.22 -14.04 -15.46
N ALA A 57 -3.76 -14.09 -16.72
CA ALA A 57 -3.16 -12.95 -17.39
C ALA A 57 -4.18 -11.83 -17.63
N ARG A 58 -5.38 -12.17 -18.12
CA ARG A 58 -6.50 -11.22 -18.28
C ARG A 58 -7.00 -10.76 -16.91
N ALA A 59 -7.14 -11.66 -15.95
CA ALA A 59 -7.58 -11.36 -14.59
C ALA A 59 -6.63 -10.38 -13.86
N MET A 60 -5.31 -10.59 -13.94
CA MET A 60 -4.29 -9.67 -13.42
C MET A 60 -4.31 -8.30 -14.10
N GLY A 61 -4.67 -8.24 -15.39
CA GLY A 61 -4.89 -6.98 -16.09
C GLY A 61 -5.99 -6.15 -15.44
N VAL A 62 -7.13 -6.78 -15.12
CA VAL A 62 -8.26 -6.15 -14.42
C VAL A 62 -7.87 -5.71 -13.00
N ILE A 63 -7.13 -6.54 -12.25
CA ILE A 63 -6.61 -6.16 -10.92
C ILE A 63 -5.73 -4.90 -11.00
N PHE A 64 -4.84 -4.79 -11.99
CA PHE A 64 -4.01 -3.59 -12.14
C PHE A 64 -4.76 -2.35 -12.63
N GLU A 65 -5.90 -2.53 -13.30
CA GLU A 65 -6.83 -1.45 -13.64
C GLU A 65 -7.53 -0.91 -12.38
N LEU A 66 -8.01 -1.80 -11.51
CA LEU A 66 -8.60 -1.47 -10.21
C LEU A 66 -7.61 -0.72 -9.31
N VAL A 67 -6.36 -1.21 -9.23
CA VAL A 67 -5.26 -0.54 -8.51
C VAL A 67 -4.98 0.86 -9.05
N LYS A 68 -5.09 1.06 -10.37
CA LYS A 68 -4.88 2.37 -10.98
C LYS A 68 -5.99 3.34 -10.58
N GLU A 69 -7.26 2.98 -10.78
CA GLU A 69 -8.38 3.86 -10.42
C GLU A 69 -8.43 4.15 -8.92
N LEU A 70 -8.18 3.16 -8.05
CA LEU A 70 -8.15 3.36 -6.60
C LEU A 70 -7.04 4.31 -6.16
N ASN A 71 -5.81 4.18 -6.70
CA ASN A 71 -4.72 5.10 -6.41
C ASN A 71 -4.97 6.51 -6.98
N THR A 72 -5.58 6.62 -8.16
CA THR A 72 -6.00 7.91 -8.73
C THR A 72 -7.01 8.60 -7.82
N TYR A 73 -8.04 7.88 -7.37
CA TYR A 73 -9.05 8.42 -6.45
C TYR A 73 -8.49 8.77 -5.06
N LEU A 74 -7.57 7.97 -4.51
CA LEU A 74 -6.84 8.34 -3.28
C LEU A 74 -6.09 9.67 -3.44
N GLY A 75 -5.41 9.87 -4.57
CA GLY A 75 -4.74 11.14 -4.90
C GLY A 75 -5.67 12.32 -5.19
N GLU A 76 -6.91 12.07 -5.62
CA GLU A 76 -8.00 13.06 -5.68
C GLU A 76 -8.42 13.45 -4.26
N GLN A 77 -8.65 12.47 -3.37
CA GLN A 77 -9.09 12.67 -1.99
C GLN A 77 -8.06 13.37 -1.09
N GLU A 78 -6.75 13.23 -1.36
CA GLU A 78 -5.72 14.04 -0.67
C GLU A 78 -5.84 15.54 -0.98
N LYS A 79 -6.39 15.91 -2.14
CA LYS A 79 -6.53 17.31 -2.59
C LYS A 79 -7.92 17.87 -2.30
N PHE A 80 -8.95 17.05 -2.50
CA PHE A 80 -10.36 17.42 -2.43
C PHE A 80 -11.13 16.32 -1.65
N PRO A 81 -10.95 16.24 -0.33
CA PRO A 81 -11.60 15.21 0.48
C PRO A 81 -13.13 15.35 0.44
N THR A 82 -13.82 14.24 0.19
CA THR A 82 -15.28 14.17 0.17
C THR A 82 -15.81 13.36 1.36
N PRO A 83 -17.00 13.66 1.90
CA PRO A 83 -17.57 12.88 2.99
C PRO A 83 -17.76 11.38 2.67
N ALA A 84 -17.97 11.06 1.39
CA ALA A 84 -18.18 9.71 0.88
C ALA A 84 -16.89 8.98 0.46
N GLY A 85 -15.73 9.67 0.46
CA GLY A 85 -14.41 9.10 0.22
C GLY A 85 -14.15 7.76 0.93
N PRO A 86 -14.33 7.67 2.26
CA PRO A 86 -14.12 6.43 3.01
C PRO A 86 -14.97 5.25 2.55
N GLY A 87 -16.25 5.49 2.19
CA GLY A 87 -17.12 4.42 1.72
C GLY A 87 -16.69 3.83 0.38
N VAL A 88 -16.21 4.70 -0.53
CA VAL A 88 -15.76 4.29 -1.87
C VAL A 88 -14.36 3.66 -1.83
N VAL A 89 -13.45 4.18 -1.01
CA VAL A 89 -12.12 3.57 -0.79
C VAL A 89 -12.26 2.19 -0.11
N SER A 90 -13.14 2.03 0.88
CA SER A 90 -13.41 0.72 1.49
C SER A 90 -13.89 -0.27 0.43
N LEU A 91 -14.90 0.11 -0.37
CA LEU A 91 -15.42 -0.76 -1.44
C LEU A 91 -14.32 -1.20 -2.43
N GLY A 92 -13.48 -0.27 -2.89
CA GLY A 92 -12.38 -0.58 -3.82
C GLY A 92 -11.30 -1.47 -3.19
N ARG A 93 -10.92 -1.24 -1.93
CA ARG A 93 -10.00 -2.09 -1.16
C ARG A 93 -10.57 -3.50 -0.98
N ASP A 94 -11.84 -3.59 -0.61
CA ASP A 94 -12.50 -4.86 -0.29
C ASP A 94 -12.70 -5.72 -1.55
N LEU A 95 -12.98 -5.08 -2.70
CA LEU A 95 -12.94 -5.74 -4.01
C LEU A 95 -11.51 -6.20 -4.35
N LEU A 96 -10.49 -5.33 -4.21
CA LEU A 96 -9.10 -5.68 -4.54
C LEU A 96 -8.61 -6.88 -3.73
N LEU A 97 -8.89 -6.93 -2.43
CA LEU A 97 -8.60 -8.09 -1.58
C LEU A 97 -9.34 -9.35 -2.05
N ARG A 98 -10.62 -9.25 -2.41
CA ARG A 98 -11.43 -10.37 -2.91
C ARG A 98 -10.84 -10.97 -4.18
N LEU A 99 -10.54 -10.14 -5.19
CA LEU A 99 -9.97 -10.59 -6.47
C LEU A 99 -8.57 -11.21 -6.26
N CYS A 100 -7.74 -10.61 -5.39
CA CYS A 100 -6.42 -11.15 -5.06
C CYS A 100 -6.52 -12.52 -4.35
N ARG A 101 -7.47 -12.71 -3.43
CA ARG A 101 -7.65 -13.98 -2.71
C ARG A 101 -8.10 -15.13 -3.60
N VAL A 102 -8.88 -14.87 -4.65
CA VAL A 102 -9.19 -15.89 -5.68
C VAL A 102 -7.91 -16.41 -6.35
N LEU A 103 -6.87 -15.58 -6.45
CA LEU A 103 -5.54 -15.95 -6.96
C LEU A 103 -4.56 -16.43 -5.86
N GLY A 104 -5.04 -16.68 -4.63
CA GLY A 104 -4.22 -17.12 -3.50
C GLY A 104 -3.34 -16.02 -2.87
N LEU A 105 -3.58 -14.74 -3.19
CA LEU A 105 -2.82 -13.60 -2.66
C LEU A 105 -3.56 -12.95 -1.48
N PHE A 106 -2.81 -12.46 -0.48
CA PHE A 106 -3.34 -11.81 0.73
C PHE A 106 -4.40 -12.66 1.48
N LEU A 107 -4.17 -13.97 1.54
CA LEU A 107 -4.89 -14.89 2.43
C LEU A 107 -4.58 -14.53 3.90
N PRO A 108 -5.56 -14.59 4.81
CA PRO A 108 -5.30 -14.47 6.24
C PRO A 108 -4.46 -15.66 6.74
N ALA A 109 -3.71 -15.45 7.83
CA ALA A 109 -2.75 -16.44 8.34
C ALA A 109 -3.35 -17.83 8.64
N GLU A 110 -4.63 -17.88 9.02
CA GLU A 110 -5.34 -19.14 9.29
C GLU A 110 -5.71 -19.93 8.02
N GLU A 111 -5.87 -19.25 6.88
CA GLU A 111 -6.23 -19.85 5.58
C GLU A 111 -5.00 -20.19 4.72
N ALA A 112 -3.81 -19.71 5.09
CA ALA A 112 -2.58 -19.91 4.32
C ALA A 112 -2.16 -21.40 4.24
N GLY A 113 -2.45 -22.18 5.28
CA GLY A 113 -2.17 -23.62 5.34
C GLY A 113 -0.70 -23.99 5.41
N GLU A 114 -0.42 -25.26 5.76
CA GLU A 114 0.95 -25.80 5.95
C GLU A 114 1.83 -25.69 4.68
N GLY A 115 1.22 -25.55 3.50
CA GLY A 115 1.92 -25.36 2.22
C GLY A 115 2.43 -23.93 1.97
N ALA A 116 1.78 -22.90 2.52
CA ALA A 116 2.27 -21.52 2.38
C ALA A 116 3.56 -21.29 3.18
N GLU A 117 3.77 -22.02 4.28
CA GLU A 117 5.05 -22.01 5.00
C GLU A 117 6.20 -22.52 4.12
N GLN A 118 5.96 -23.45 3.18
CA GLN A 118 6.99 -23.95 2.26
C GLN A 118 7.24 -23.01 1.09
N ALA A 119 6.18 -22.44 0.49
CA ALA A 119 6.32 -21.44 -0.58
C ALA A 119 6.93 -20.12 -0.07
N THR A 120 6.70 -19.78 1.19
CA THR A 120 7.42 -18.68 1.85
C THR A 120 8.82 -19.10 2.30
N ALA A 121 9.08 -20.34 2.73
CA ALA A 121 10.43 -20.78 3.11
C ALA A 121 11.45 -20.74 1.96
N GLU A 122 11.05 -20.96 0.70
CA GLU A 122 11.97 -20.82 -0.45
C GLU A 122 12.16 -19.36 -0.91
N ALA A 123 11.34 -18.42 -0.46
CA ALA A 123 11.36 -17.01 -0.90
C ALA A 123 11.58 -15.96 0.23
N ALA A 124 11.48 -16.37 1.50
CA ALA A 124 11.58 -15.53 2.69
C ALA A 124 12.29 -16.29 3.83
N PRO A 125 13.38 -15.76 4.40
CA PRO A 125 14.09 -16.42 5.48
C PRO A 125 13.34 -16.27 6.81
N ALA A 126 12.46 -17.24 7.08
CA ALA A 126 12.06 -17.71 8.41
C ALA A 126 11.81 -16.63 9.49
N GLY A 127 11.08 -15.53 9.19
CA GLY A 127 10.59 -14.71 10.29
C GLY A 127 9.95 -13.35 10.04
N ALA A 128 10.54 -12.29 10.61
CA ALA A 128 9.86 -11.25 11.41
C ALA A 128 9.56 -11.72 12.85
N GLY A 129 8.31 -12.11 13.17
CA GLY A 129 8.00 -12.75 14.46
C GLY A 129 6.80 -13.71 14.44
N SER A 130 6.86 -15.03 14.17
CA SER A 130 7.87 -15.96 13.59
C SER A 130 9.36 -15.53 13.61
N PRO A 131 10.28 -16.19 14.33
CA PRO A 131 11.51 -15.53 14.78
C PRO A 131 12.68 -15.49 13.76
N SER A 132 12.85 -14.38 13.02
CA SER A 132 14.14 -14.01 12.41
C SER A 132 14.48 -12.53 12.59
N GLY A 133 15.74 -12.29 12.96
CA GLY A 133 16.28 -10.96 13.24
C GLY A 133 16.64 -10.15 11.99
N MET A 134 15.73 -10.03 11.02
CA MET A 134 15.79 -8.94 10.05
C MET A 134 14.77 -7.86 10.42
N PRO A 135 15.21 -6.63 10.73
CA PRO A 135 14.31 -5.52 11.07
C PRO A 135 13.43 -5.12 9.90
N SER A 136 12.26 -4.57 10.21
CA SER A 136 11.30 -4.06 9.23
C SER A 136 11.88 -2.87 8.44
N ALA A 137 11.29 -2.57 7.29
CA ALA A 137 11.69 -1.39 6.50
C ALA A 137 11.54 -0.08 7.29
N GLU A 138 10.55 -0.01 8.20
CA GLU A 138 10.27 1.15 9.04
C GLU A 138 11.29 1.27 10.17
N GLU A 139 11.62 0.15 10.84
CA GLU A 139 12.68 0.08 11.87
C GLU A 139 14.06 0.46 11.30
N LEU A 140 14.36 0.03 10.07
CA LEU A 140 15.58 0.41 9.36
C LEU A 140 15.62 1.90 9.01
N VAL A 141 14.49 2.49 8.61
CA VAL A 141 14.41 3.94 8.35
C VAL A 141 14.59 4.73 9.64
N GLU A 142 13.96 4.30 10.73
CA GLU A 142 14.10 4.95 12.03
C GLU A 142 15.56 4.89 12.53
N LEU A 143 16.22 3.72 12.45
CA LEU A 143 17.65 3.57 12.75
C LEU A 143 18.54 4.49 11.89
N LEU A 144 18.25 4.64 10.60
CA LEU A 144 18.98 5.57 9.73
C LEU A 144 18.77 7.04 10.12
N LEU A 145 17.59 7.39 10.63
CA LEU A 145 17.28 8.73 11.16
C LEU A 145 17.95 9.00 12.52
N GLU A 146 18.10 7.97 13.36
CA GLU A 146 18.92 8.04 14.58
C GLU A 146 20.41 8.25 14.25
N VAL A 147 20.96 7.46 13.32
CA VAL A 147 22.35 7.62 12.86
C VAL A 147 22.58 9.01 12.24
N ARG A 148 21.61 9.53 11.48
CA ARG A 148 21.63 10.92 10.97
C ARG A 148 21.65 11.95 12.10
N ALA A 149 20.86 11.77 13.15
CA ALA A 149 20.83 12.66 14.30
C ALA A 149 22.16 12.61 15.09
N ALA A 150 22.73 11.43 15.29
CA ALA A 150 24.03 11.23 15.92
C ALA A 150 25.19 11.84 15.11
N ALA A 151 25.18 11.70 13.78
CA ALA A 151 26.14 12.39 12.91
C ALA A 151 26.02 13.92 13.04
N ARG A 152 24.79 14.45 13.07
CA ARG A 152 24.54 15.90 13.21
C ARG A 152 25.01 16.44 14.58
N SER A 153 24.81 15.72 15.67
CA SER A 153 25.29 16.13 17.01
C SER A 153 26.82 16.09 17.11
N ARG A 154 27.48 15.16 16.39
CA ARG A 154 28.94 15.10 16.21
C ARG A 154 29.51 16.13 15.21
N LYS A 155 28.66 16.95 14.59
CA LYS A 155 28.99 17.93 13.53
C LYS A 155 29.49 17.29 12.22
N GLU A 156 29.22 16.01 12.00
CA GLU A 156 29.49 15.27 10.76
C GLU A 156 28.41 15.57 9.70
N TYR A 157 28.28 16.84 9.30
CA TYR A 157 27.19 17.29 8.44
C TYR A 157 27.15 16.57 7.08
N GLN A 158 28.32 16.25 6.51
CA GLN A 158 28.42 15.50 5.24
C GLN A 158 27.75 14.12 5.33
N THR A 159 27.96 13.39 6.43
CA THR A 159 27.35 12.08 6.69
C THR A 159 25.83 12.21 6.85
N ALA A 160 25.38 13.20 7.62
CA ALA A 160 23.95 13.45 7.85
C ALA A 160 23.20 13.88 6.56
N ASP A 161 23.85 14.65 5.68
CA ASP A 161 23.30 15.04 4.38
C ASP A 161 23.32 13.89 3.37
N PHE A 162 24.35 13.05 3.38
CA PHE A 162 24.38 11.83 2.56
C PHE A 162 23.20 10.91 2.86
N ILE A 163 22.92 10.62 4.14
CA ILE A 163 21.78 9.79 4.56
C ILE A 163 20.46 10.40 4.06
N ARG A 164 20.25 11.71 4.28
CA ARG A 164 19.05 12.43 3.82
C ARG A 164 18.88 12.38 2.30
N ALA A 165 19.97 12.52 1.53
CA ALA A 165 19.94 12.45 0.08
C ALA A 165 19.59 11.05 -0.44
N ARG A 166 20.14 10.00 0.20
CA ARG A 166 19.85 8.60 -0.16
C ARG A 166 18.40 8.20 0.15
N LEU A 167 17.89 8.59 1.33
CA LEU A 167 16.46 8.41 1.67
C LEU A 167 15.56 9.11 0.64
N ARG A 168 15.89 10.35 0.24
CA ARG A 168 15.15 11.08 -0.80
C ARG A 168 15.18 10.41 -2.17
N GLN A 169 16.31 9.82 -2.57
CA GLN A 169 16.41 9.02 -3.81
C GLN A 169 15.54 7.75 -3.76
N MET A 170 15.30 7.21 -2.57
CA MET A 170 14.43 6.05 -2.33
C MET A 170 12.95 6.43 -2.15
N GLY A 171 12.57 7.70 -2.36
CA GLY A 171 11.19 8.19 -2.21
C GLY A 171 10.81 8.54 -0.76
N ILE A 172 11.75 8.59 0.18
CA ILE A 172 11.48 8.93 1.58
C ILE A 172 11.84 10.41 1.80
N ARG A 173 10.83 11.25 2.09
CA ARG A 173 11.04 12.65 2.50
C ARG A 173 11.15 12.72 4.01
N VAL A 174 12.18 13.41 4.49
CA VAL A 174 12.45 13.65 5.91
C VAL A 174 12.33 15.15 6.18
N ASP A 175 11.41 15.50 7.07
CA ASP A 175 11.14 16.86 7.52
C ASP A 175 11.66 17.02 8.97
N ASP A 176 12.54 18.00 9.21
CA ASP A 176 13.09 18.32 10.54
C ASP A 176 12.11 19.27 11.26
N LEU A 177 11.62 18.89 12.45
CA LEU A 177 10.76 19.72 13.30
C LEU A 177 11.50 20.13 14.60
N ARG A 178 10.91 21.06 15.37
CA ARG A 178 11.45 21.44 16.69
C ARG A 178 11.38 20.32 17.74
N GLU A 179 10.43 19.40 17.59
CA GLU A 179 10.17 18.30 18.53
C GLU A 179 10.75 16.95 18.05
N GLY A 180 11.46 16.92 16.91
CA GLY A 180 12.05 15.69 16.38
C GLY A 180 12.09 15.66 14.85
N GLN A 181 12.09 14.44 14.30
CA GLN A 181 12.08 14.18 12.86
C GLN A 181 10.73 13.59 12.49
N ARG A 182 10.18 13.93 11.33
CA ARG A 182 9.06 13.20 10.73
C ARG A 182 9.44 12.82 9.31
N TRP A 183 9.02 11.64 8.87
CA TRP A 183 9.25 11.19 7.51
C TRP A 183 7.95 10.70 6.86
N LYS A 184 7.96 10.65 5.53
CA LYS A 184 6.87 10.06 4.73
C LYS A 184 7.39 9.51 3.41
N TYR A 185 6.76 8.45 2.93
CA TYR A 185 6.88 8.08 1.52
C TYR A 185 6.26 9.17 0.66
N VAL A 186 6.97 9.55 -0.40
CA VAL A 186 6.51 10.41 -1.47
C VAL A 186 6.64 9.56 -2.72
N GLY A 187 5.49 9.26 -3.34
CA GLY A 187 5.44 8.50 -4.59
C GLY A 187 6.42 9.09 -5.61
N ARG A 188 7.09 8.22 -6.36
CA ARG A 188 8.00 8.64 -7.42
C ARG A 188 7.18 9.29 -8.54
N GLU A 189 7.06 10.61 -8.49
CA GLU A 189 6.64 11.41 -9.65
C GLU A 189 7.70 11.18 -10.75
N GLU A 190 7.27 10.55 -11.84
CA GLU A 190 7.94 10.55 -13.15
C GLU A 190 7.44 11.72 -13.99
#